data_AF-A0ABD0P0G0-F1
#
_entry.id   AF-A0ABD0P0G0-F1
#
_cell.length_a   1.000
_cell.length_b   1.000
_cell.length_c   1.000
_cell.angle_alpha   90.00
_cell.angle_beta   90.00
_cell.angle_gamma   90.00
#
_symmetry.space_group_name_H-M   'P 1'
#
loop_
_entity.id
_entity.type
_entity.pdbx_description
1 polymer ?
#
loop_
_entity_poly.entity_id
_entity_poly.type
_entity_poly.pdbx_seq_one_letter_code
_entity_poly.pdbx_strand_id
1 'polypeptide(L)' 'MAEEISKPLSATNKVTMVSSGGSDIGAAKLTGEVLDIMTKLPETIEKLTGVNISQ' A
#
# COMPACT_ATOMS: atom_id res chain seq x y z
N MET A 1 2.47 12.94 -11.84
CA MET A 1 1.64 11.71 -11.74
C MET A 1 1.47 11.27 -10.29
N ALA A 2 2.56 10.99 -9.56
CA ALA A 2 2.45 10.68 -8.12
C ALA A 2 1.78 11.79 -7.30
N GLU A 3 2.04 13.05 -7.65
CA GLU A 3 1.50 14.22 -6.92
C GLU A 3 -0.03 14.36 -7.01
N GLU A 4 -0.65 14.04 -8.15
CA GLU A 4 -2.12 14.14 -8.27
C GLU A 4 -2.85 13.07 -7.45
N ILE A 5 -2.21 11.92 -7.23
CA ILE A 5 -2.76 10.84 -6.42
C ILE A 5 -2.46 11.09 -4.94
N SER A 6 -1.26 11.58 -4.61
CA SER A 6 -0.85 11.81 -3.22
C SER A 6 -1.55 13.01 -2.59
N LYS A 7 -1.86 14.07 -3.34
CA LYS A 7 -2.48 15.30 -2.82
C LYS A 7 -3.83 15.08 -2.12
N PRO A 8 -4.82 14.35 -2.68
CA PRO A 8 -6.06 14.03 -1.95
C PRO A 8 -5.84 13.07 -0.77
N LEU A 9 -4.87 12.14 -0.88
CA LEU A 9 -4.48 11.26 0.23
C LEU A 9 -3.89 12.06 1.41
N SER A 10 -3.03 13.05 1.14
CA SER A 10 -2.44 13.93 2.16
C SER A 10 -3.46 14.82 2.88
N ALA A 11 -4.60 15.11 2.25
CA ALA A 11 -5.69 15.87 2.87
C ALA A 11 -6.68 14.97 3.65
N THR A 12 -6.45 13.66 3.74
CA THR A 12 -7.35 12.72 4.40
C THR A 12 -7.23 12.81 5.93
N ASN A 13 -8.32 13.22 6.60
CA ASN A 13 -8.34 13.39 8.05
C ASN A 13 -8.48 12.07 8.84
N LYS A 14 -9.08 11.05 8.24
CA LYS A 14 -9.34 9.76 8.91
C LYS A 14 -9.44 8.64 7.89
N VAL A 15 -8.79 7.52 8.20
CA VAL A 15 -8.95 6.24 7.51
C VAL A 15 -9.58 5.25 8.49
N THR A 16 -10.71 4.66 8.13
CA THR A 16 -11.39 3.64 8.96
C THR A 16 -11.29 2.30 8.26
N MET A 17 -10.63 1.33 8.91
CA MET A 17 -10.58 -0.04 8.42
C MET A 17 -11.77 -0.82 8.95
N VAL A 18 -12.49 -1.51 8.06
CA VAL A 18 -13.61 -2.40 8.42
C VAL A 18 -13.19 -3.83 8.08
N SER A 19 -13.24 -4.72 9.07
CA SER A 19 -12.96 -6.16 8.90
C SER A 19 -14.19 -6.96 9.31
N SER A 20 -14.67 -7.85 8.44
CA SER A 20 -15.89 -8.64 8.63
C SER A 20 -15.68 -9.98 9.38
N GLY A 21 -14.52 -10.19 10.00
CA GLY A 21 -14.21 -11.35 10.85
C GLY A 21 -13.55 -12.53 10.11
N GLY A 22 -12.62 -13.23 10.80
CA GLY A 22 -11.95 -14.45 10.32
C GLY A 22 -10.40 -14.45 10.35
N SER A 23 -9.75 -13.35 10.70
CA SER A 23 -8.28 -13.20 10.74
C SER A 23 -7.85 -12.12 11.74
N ASP A 24 -6.55 -11.97 12.00
CA ASP A 24 -6.00 -10.89 12.84
C ASP A 24 -6.59 -9.52 12.43
N ILE A 25 -7.13 -8.77 13.39
CA ILE A 25 -7.79 -7.47 13.15
C ILE A 25 -6.85 -6.35 13.58
N GLY A 26 -6.85 -5.24 12.84
CA GLY A 26 -6.19 -3.99 13.26
C GLY A 26 -4.74 -3.88 12.78
N ALA A 27 -3.83 -3.49 13.69
CA ALA A 27 -2.45 -3.16 13.34
C ALA A 27 -1.69 -4.32 12.69
N ALA A 28 -1.87 -5.55 13.18
CA ALA A 28 -1.20 -6.75 12.65
C ALA A 28 -1.55 -7.00 11.17
N LYS A 29 -2.84 -6.90 10.80
CA LYS A 29 -3.31 -7.01 9.42
C LYS A 29 -2.73 -5.93 8.54
N LEU A 30 -2.76 -4.69 9.02
CA LEU A 30 -2.20 -3.55 8.28
C LEU A 30 -0.70 -3.72 8.03
N THR A 31 0.08 -4.13 9.03
CA THR A 31 1.52 -4.40 8.84
C THR A 31 1.78 -5.55 7.87
N GLY A 32 0.95 -6.60 7.89
CA GLY A 32 1.06 -7.70 6.94
C GLY A 32 0.73 -7.27 5.51
N GLU A 33 -0.32 -6.48 5.32
CA GLU A 33 -0.69 -5.91 4.02
C GLU A 33 0.39 -4.95 3.50
N VAL A 34 0.98 -4.11 4.36
CA VAL A 34 2.09 -3.24 3.97
C VAL A 34 3.31 -4.07 3.55
N LEU A 35 3.66 -5.13 4.28
CA LEU A 35 4.75 -6.02 3.91
C LEU A 35 4.47 -6.66 2.53
N ASP A 36 3.27 -7.18 2.31
CA ASP A 36 2.86 -7.78 1.05
C ASP A 36 2.94 -6.77 -0.11
N ILE A 37 2.49 -5.52 0.10
CA ILE A 37 2.64 -4.42 -0.87
C ILE A 37 4.12 -4.18 -1.18
N MET A 38 4.98 -4.05 -0.16
CA MET A 38 6.42 -3.78 -0.34
C MET A 38 7.11 -4.90 -1.11
N THR A 39 6.67 -6.16 -0.96
CA THR A 39 7.24 -7.28 -1.73
C THR A 39 6.82 -7.27 -3.20
N LYS A 40 5.61 -6.80 -3.52
CA LYS A 40 5.05 -6.78 -4.88
C LYS A 40 5.34 -5.49 -5.65
N LEU A 41 5.61 -4.40 -4.92
CA LEU A 41 5.80 -3.07 -5.49
C LEU A 41 6.99 -3.01 -6.48
N PRO A 42 8.19 -3.57 -6.19
CA PRO A 42 9.32 -3.49 -7.11
C PRO A 42 9.04 -4.14 -8.45
N GLU A 43 8.49 -5.37 -8.45
CA GLU A 43 8.13 -6.12 -9.66
C GLU A 43 7.07 -5.36 -10.48
N THR A 44 6.10 -4.74 -9.80
CA THR A 44 5.03 -3.97 -10.47
C THR A 44 5.58 -2.72 -11.14
N ILE A 45 6.49 -1.99 -10.49
CA ILE A 45 7.14 -0.81 -11.07
C ILE A 45 8.02 -1.20 -12.26
N GLU A 46 8.80 -2.26 -12.14
CA GLU A 46 9.67 -2.75 -13.21
C GLU A 46 8.86 -3.14 -14.46
N LYS A 47 7.74 -3.84 -14.29
CA LYS A 47 6.85 -4.21 -15.40
C LYS A 47 6.21 -3.00 -16.10
N LEU A 48 5.88 -1.95 -15.36
CA LEU A 48 5.18 -0.78 -15.91
C LEU A 48 6.12 0.28 -16.48
N THR A 49 7.34 0.38 -15.95
CA THR A 49 8.25 1.49 -16.24
C THR A 49 9.61 1.05 -16.78
N GLY A 50 9.95 -0.24 -16.69
CA GLY A 50 11.28 -0.78 -17.01
C GLY A 50 12.36 -0.42 -15.98
N VAL A 51 12.00 0.27 -14.90
CA VAL A 51 12.94 0.67 -13.84
C VAL A 51 13.02 -0.43 -12.80
N ASN A 52 14.21 -1.01 -12.63
CA ASN A 52 14.47 -1.95 -11.55
C ASN A 52 14.81 -1.18 -10.25
N ILE A 53 14.02 -1.43 -9.21
CA ILE A 53 14.14 -0.75 -7.91
C ILE A 53 14.41 -1.73 -6.75
N SER A 54 14.84 -2.96 -7.05
CA SER A 54 15.15 -3.94 -6.00
C SER A 54 16.33 -3.46 -5.16
N GLN A 55 16.03 -2.99 -3.95
CA GLN A 55 16.96 -2.73 -2.85
C GLN A 55 16.30 -3.18 -1.54
#